data_AF-A0A8C5D883-F1
#
_entry.id   AF-A0A8C5D883-F1
#
_cell.length_a   1.000
_cell.length_b   1.000
_cell.length_c   1.000
_cell.angle_alpha   90.00
_cell.angle_beta   90.00
_cell.angle_gamma   90.00
#
_symmetry.space_group_name_H-M   'P 1'
#
loop_
_entity.id
_entity.type
_entity.pdbx_description
1 polymer ?
#
loop_
_entity_poly.entity_id
_entity_poly.type
_entity_poly.pdbx_seq_one_letter_code
_entity_poly.pdbx_strand_id
1 'polypeptide(L)'
;MMGASVLPAILVFILIFMESQITALIVSKKERMLVKGTGFHVDLLIIVLVGGISAFFWPGILEVKEQRVTGFLVAVFVGLSIVFGEALRQIPLAVLFGIFLYMGVMSLNGIQLTERLQLLLMPPKYHPESSYVQKVRTLRMHLFTIVQGVCLSILGGVMATAAALAFPFVLLLTIPVRMLLLPWIFTQQELQTVSV
;
A
#
# COMPACT_ATOMS: atom_id res chain seq x y z
N MET A 1 -8.62 37.95 13.10
CA MET A 1 -8.29 37.23 11.85
C MET A 1 -7.51 35.93 12.04
N MET A 2 -6.80 35.72 13.17
CA MET A 2 -6.05 34.47 13.45
C MET A 2 -6.93 33.24 13.75
N GLY A 3 -8.19 33.41 14.18
CA GLY A 3 -9.08 32.27 14.46
C GLY A 3 -9.57 31.54 13.21
N ALA A 4 -9.58 32.19 12.04
CA ALA A 4 -10.09 31.59 10.80
C ALA A 4 -9.12 30.56 10.18
N SER A 5 -7.82 30.63 10.48
CA SER A 5 -6.82 29.67 9.99
C SER A 5 -6.79 28.36 10.78
N VAL A 6 -7.50 28.28 11.91
CA VAL A 6 -7.57 27.06 12.75
C VAL A 6 -8.28 25.93 12.01
N LEU A 7 -9.37 26.23 11.30
CA LEU A 7 -10.13 25.24 10.53
C LEU A 7 -9.30 24.55 9.43
N PRO A 8 -8.63 25.27 8.51
CA PRO A 8 -7.79 24.62 7.49
C PRO A 8 -6.56 23.93 8.09
N ALA A 9 -5.99 24.43 9.18
CA ALA A 9 -4.88 23.78 9.86
C ALA A 9 -5.27 22.40 10.45
N ILE A 10 -6.45 22.32 11.09
CA ILE A 10 -6.99 21.05 11.61
C ILE A 10 -7.25 20.07 10.45
N LEU A 11 -7.80 20.55 9.34
CA LEU A 11 -8.06 19.72 8.16
C LEU A 11 -6.78 19.10 7.59
N VAL A 12 -5.73 19.91 7.39
CA VAL A 12 -4.42 19.45 6.91
C VAL A 12 -3.77 18.51 7.91
N PHE A 13 -3.88 18.78 9.21
CA PHE A 13 -3.38 17.87 10.24
C PHE A 13 -4.04 16.49 10.17
N ILE A 14 -5.37 16.42 10.04
CA ILE A 14 -6.11 15.16 9.91
C ILE A 14 -5.68 14.42 8.64
N LEU A 15 -5.55 15.13 7.51
CA LEU A 15 -5.08 14.56 6.25
C LEU A 15 -3.72 13.90 6.38
N ILE A 16 -2.72 14.66 6.87
CA ILE A 16 -1.34 14.16 7.04
C ILE A 16 -1.30 13.02 8.05
N PHE A 17 -2.03 13.12 9.16
CA PHE A 17 -2.08 12.07 10.16
C PHE A 17 -2.66 10.77 9.58
N MET A 18 -3.79 10.84 8.88
CA MET A 18 -4.41 9.67 8.27
C MET A 18 -3.52 9.03 7.22
N GLU A 19 -2.94 9.82 6.30
CA GLU A 19 -2.01 9.33 5.28
C GLU A 19 -0.78 8.65 5.90
N SER A 20 -0.19 9.28 6.92
CA SER A 20 0.99 8.76 7.62
C SER A 20 0.67 7.44 8.32
N GLN A 21 -0.47 7.35 9.01
CA GLN A 21 -0.86 6.15 9.76
C GLN A 21 -1.25 4.99 8.83
N ILE A 22 -1.97 5.27 7.74
CA ILE A 22 -2.32 4.24 6.75
C ILE A 22 -1.04 3.71 6.09
N THR A 23 -0.13 4.60 5.70
CA THR A 23 1.16 4.21 5.11
C THR A 23 1.98 3.38 6.10
N ALA A 24 2.06 3.79 7.36
CA ALA A 24 2.76 3.04 8.40
C ALA A 24 2.15 1.65 8.63
N LEU A 25 0.82 1.52 8.63
CA LEU A 25 0.14 0.23 8.77
C LEU A 25 0.38 -0.70 7.56
N ILE A 26 0.39 -0.16 6.34
CA ILE A 26 0.64 -0.95 5.13
C ILE A 26 2.08 -1.45 5.10
N VAL A 27 3.05 -0.57 5.42
CA VAL A 27 4.46 -0.92 5.47
C VAL A 27 4.73 -1.93 6.58
N SER A 28 4.18 -1.71 7.77
CA SER A 28 4.37 -2.59 8.95
C SER A 28 3.60 -3.92 8.91
N LYS A 29 2.93 -4.25 7.80
CA LYS A 29 2.21 -5.53 7.68
C LYS A 29 3.18 -6.69 7.88
N LYS A 30 2.78 -7.68 8.69
CA LYS A 30 3.61 -8.85 9.05
C LYS A 30 4.19 -9.59 7.82
N GLU A 31 3.43 -9.65 6.72
CA GLU A 31 3.84 -10.24 5.44
C GLU A 31 5.08 -9.58 4.81
N ARG A 32 5.42 -8.35 5.19
CA ARG A 32 6.58 -7.63 4.68
C ARG A 32 7.90 -8.01 5.37
N MET A 33 7.84 -8.90 6.38
CA MET A 33 9.02 -9.45 7.08
C MET A 33 10.02 -8.35 7.49
N LEU A 34 9.47 -7.26 8.04
CA LEU A 34 10.26 -6.13 8.48
C LEU A 34 11.00 -6.46 9.77
N VAL A 35 12.31 -6.33 9.72
CA VAL A 35 13.18 -6.50 10.89
C VAL A 35 13.77 -5.15 11.27
N LYS A 36 13.49 -4.75 12.51
CA LYS A 36 14.04 -3.53 13.11
C LYS A 36 15.54 -3.71 13.29
N GLY A 37 16.32 -2.73 12.85
CA GLY A 37 17.77 -2.81 12.89
C GLY A 37 18.29 -2.98 14.32
N THR A 38 18.97 -4.08 14.60
CA THR A 38 19.85 -4.23 15.76
C THR A 38 21.14 -3.46 15.47
N GLY A 39 21.51 -2.55 16.38
CA GLY A 39 22.69 -1.72 16.19
C GLY A 39 23.97 -2.52 16.34
N PHE A 40 24.57 -2.95 15.23
CA PHE A 40 26.02 -3.19 15.08
C PHE A 40 26.40 -2.97 13.60
N HIS A 41 27.30 -2.03 13.33
CA HIS A 41 27.72 -1.65 11.97
C HIS A 41 28.32 -2.81 11.16
N VAL A 42 28.86 -3.82 11.83
CA VAL A 42 29.45 -5.03 11.23
C VAL A 42 28.38 -6.01 10.77
N ASP A 43 27.29 -6.16 11.52
CA ASP A 43 26.16 -7.04 11.19
C ASP A 43 25.44 -6.57 9.92
N LEU A 44 25.35 -5.25 9.71
CA LEU A 44 24.79 -4.66 8.50
C LEU A 44 25.66 -4.96 7.27
N LEU A 45 26.99 -4.86 7.39
CA LEU A 45 27.92 -5.12 6.30
C LEU A 45 27.90 -6.60 5.90
N ILE A 46 27.89 -7.51 6.87
CA ILE A 46 27.77 -8.95 6.63
C ILE A 46 26.46 -9.27 5.91
N ILE A 47 25.35 -8.63 6.30
CA ILE A 47 24.04 -8.91 5.71
C ILE A 47 23.89 -8.33 4.31
N VAL A 48 24.51 -7.18 4.01
CA VAL A 48 24.57 -6.66 2.63
C VAL A 48 25.38 -7.60 1.73
N LEU A 49 26.51 -8.12 2.20
CA LEU A 49 27.34 -9.05 1.43
C LEU A 49 26.63 -10.40 1.22
N VAL A 50 26.09 -10.99 2.28
CA VAL A 50 25.34 -12.26 2.22
C VAL A 50 24.06 -12.08 1.41
N GLY A 51 23.36 -10.95 1.55
CA GLY A 51 22.18 -10.58 0.76
C GLY A 51 22.48 -10.40 -0.73
N GLY A 52 23.63 -9.82 -1.07
CA GLY A 52 24.07 -9.71 -2.46
C GLY A 52 24.37 -11.08 -3.09
N ILE A 53 25.02 -11.97 -2.34
CA ILE A 53 25.30 -13.35 -2.78
C ILE A 53 24.01 -14.16 -2.88
N SER A 54 23.10 -14.05 -1.92
CA SER A 54 21.83 -14.78 -1.95
C SER A 54 20.89 -14.26 -3.05
N ALA A 55 20.89 -12.97 -3.37
CA ALA A 55 20.13 -12.42 -4.50
C ALA A 55 20.59 -12.99 -5.85
N PHE A 56 21.87 -13.36 -5.98
CA PHE A 56 22.41 -13.97 -7.19
C PHE A 56 22.05 -15.46 -7.33
N PHE A 57 21.94 -16.20 -6.21
CA PHE A 57 21.73 -17.65 -6.23
C PHE A 57 20.31 -18.11 -5.85
N TRP A 58 19.53 -17.31 -5.10
CA TRP A 58 18.21 -17.70 -4.60
C TRP A 58 17.21 -16.53 -4.63
N PRO A 59 16.27 -16.51 -5.60
CA PRO A 59 15.25 -15.48 -5.68
C PRO A 59 14.13 -15.78 -4.67
N GLY A 60 14.29 -15.31 -3.43
CA GLY A 60 13.27 -15.34 -2.39
C GLY A 60 13.37 -14.13 -1.48
N ILE A 61 12.23 -13.58 -1.05
CA ILE A 61 12.23 -12.51 -0.05
C ILE A 61 12.57 -13.16 1.30
N LEU A 62 13.79 -12.92 1.81
CA LEU A 62 14.25 -13.49 3.08
C LEU A 62 13.91 -12.55 4.25
N GLU A 63 14.23 -11.27 4.12
CA GLU A 63 14.03 -10.27 5.17
C GLU A 63 14.09 -8.85 4.58
N VAL A 64 13.29 -7.92 5.10
CA VAL A 64 13.36 -6.50 4.75
C VAL A 64 13.86 -5.71 5.96
N LYS A 65 15.03 -5.11 5.85
CA LYS A 65 15.63 -4.34 6.94
C LYS A 65 15.25 -2.86 6.90
N GLU A 66 15.01 -2.29 8.08
CA GLU A 66 14.86 -0.83 8.22
C GLU A 66 16.19 -0.13 7.95
N GLN A 67 16.29 0.52 6.79
CA GLN A 67 17.51 1.24 6.40
C GLN A 67 17.34 2.75 6.54
N ARG A 68 17.98 3.32 7.56
CA ARG A 68 17.94 4.78 7.82
C ARG A 68 18.82 5.58 6.85
N VAL A 69 19.89 4.95 6.36
CA VAL A 69 20.87 5.58 5.46
C VAL A 69 20.26 5.90 4.10
N THR A 70 19.42 5.01 3.54
CA THR A 70 18.83 5.23 2.22
C THR A 70 17.93 6.46 2.19
N GLY A 71 17.07 6.64 3.20
CA GLY A 71 16.22 7.83 3.31
C GLY A 71 17.02 9.13 3.43
N PHE A 72 18.08 9.11 4.26
CA PHE A 72 18.99 10.25 4.39
C PHE A 72 19.70 10.57 3.07
N LEU A 73 20.26 9.58 2.38
CA LEU A 73 20.94 9.76 1.10
C LEU A 73 19.99 10.29 0.02
N VAL A 74 18.76 9.78 -0.06
CA VAL A 74 17.75 10.29 -1.00
C VAL A 74 17.45 11.76 -0.71
N ALA A 75 17.26 12.15 0.56
CA ALA A 75 17.03 13.54 0.93
C ALA A 75 18.21 14.46 0.55
N VAL A 76 19.44 14.00 0.77
CA VAL A 76 20.66 14.72 0.36
C VAL A 76 20.74 14.85 -1.17
N PHE A 77 20.49 13.78 -1.92
CA PHE A 77 20.51 13.81 -3.39
C PHE A 77 19.42 14.71 -3.97
N VAL A 78 18.21 14.73 -3.38
CA VAL A 78 17.15 15.67 -3.75
C VAL A 78 17.61 17.11 -3.48
N GLY A 79 18.29 17.38 -2.37
CA GLY A 79 18.86 18.70 -2.08
C GLY A 79 19.97 19.11 -3.06
N LEU A 80 20.86 18.19 -3.41
CA LEU A 80 21.95 18.40 -4.38
C LEU A 80 21.48 18.48 -5.84
N SER A 81 20.23 18.11 -6.13
CA SER A 81 19.67 18.10 -7.49
C SER A 81 19.76 19.45 -8.21
N ILE A 82 19.76 20.57 -7.45
CA ILE A 82 19.91 21.92 -7.99
C ILE A 82 21.27 22.11 -8.69
N VAL A 83 22.33 21.47 -8.19
CA VAL A 83 23.69 21.55 -8.77
C VAL A 83 23.81 20.70 -10.03
N PHE A 84 23.10 19.57 -10.10
CA PHE A 84 23.14 18.64 -11.22
C PHE A 84 22.03 18.87 -12.27
N GLY A 85 21.40 20.05 -12.27
CA GLY A 85 20.25 20.36 -13.12
C GLY A 85 20.47 20.10 -14.62
N GLU A 86 21.65 20.41 -15.15
CA GLU A 86 22.02 20.17 -16.56
C GLU A 86 22.06 18.67 -16.91
N ALA A 87 22.54 17.83 -15.99
CA ALA A 87 22.56 16.38 -16.18
C ALA A 87 21.15 15.77 -16.05
N LEU A 88 20.36 16.23 -15.06
CA LEU A 88 18.99 15.76 -14.85
C LEU A 88 18.05 16.13 -16.00
N ARG A 89 18.30 17.25 -16.69
CA ARG A 89 17.51 17.67 -17.86
C ARG A 89 17.65 16.74 -19.05
N GLN A 90 18.74 15.97 -19.14
CA GLN A 90 18.93 14.98 -20.21
C GLN A 90 18.02 13.77 -20.05
N ILE A 91 17.42 13.58 -18.86
CA ILE A 91 16.52 12.46 -18.61
C ILE A 91 15.16 12.77 -19.27
N PRO A 92 14.76 12.02 -20.31
CA PRO A 92 13.48 12.26 -20.96
C PRO A 92 12.33 11.90 -20.02
N LEU A 93 11.29 12.74 -19.99
CA LEU A 93 10.10 12.52 -19.15
C LEU A 93 9.44 11.15 -19.40
N ALA A 94 9.58 10.58 -20.61
CA ALA A 94 9.12 9.24 -20.94
C ALA A 94 9.70 8.15 -20.02
N VAL A 95 10.96 8.26 -19.60
CA VAL A 95 11.60 7.31 -18.68
C VAL A 95 10.96 7.40 -17.30
N LEU A 96 10.66 8.61 -16.83
CA LEU A 96 9.98 8.80 -15.54
C LEU A 96 8.59 8.20 -15.55
N PHE A 97 7.82 8.35 -16.64
CA PHE A 97 6.52 7.67 -16.77
C PHE A 97 6.64 6.15 -16.73
N GLY A 98 7.68 5.58 -17.36
CA GLY A 98 7.96 4.14 -17.27
C GLY A 98 8.23 3.68 -15.83
N ILE A 99 9.03 4.43 -15.07
CA ILE A 99 9.31 4.14 -13.66
C ILE A 99 8.05 4.29 -12.80
N PHE A 100 7.25 5.35 -13.00
CA PHE A 100 5.99 5.54 -12.29
C PHE A 100 4.98 4.42 -12.58
N LEU A 101 4.86 3.98 -13.83
CA LEU A 101 4.00 2.85 -14.19
C LEU A 101 4.47 1.55 -13.52
N TYR A 102 5.77 1.27 -13.55
CA TYR A 102 6.35 0.11 -12.89
C TYR A 102 6.09 0.13 -11.38
N MET A 103 6.32 1.26 -10.72
CA MET A 103 6.00 1.42 -9.29
C MET A 103 4.50 1.24 -9.02
N GLY A 104 3.64 1.77 -9.89
CA GLY A 104 2.19 1.58 -9.79
C GLY A 104 1.79 0.10 -9.83
N VAL A 105 2.26 -0.65 -10.83
CA VAL A 105 1.94 -2.09 -10.98
C VAL A 105 2.53 -2.90 -9.84
N MET A 106 3.78 -2.66 -9.45
CA MET A 106 4.42 -3.37 -8.33
C MET A 106 3.75 -3.06 -6.98
N SER A 107 3.20 -1.86 -6.79
CA SER A 107 2.48 -1.51 -5.57
C SER A 107 1.19 -2.33 -5.36
N LEU A 108 0.60 -2.83 -6.44
CA LEU A 108 -0.59 -3.69 -6.39
C LEU A 108 -0.28 -5.14 -5.99
N ASN A 109 1.00 -5.53 -6.00
CA ASN A 109 1.45 -6.87 -5.66
C ASN A 109 1.43 -7.08 -4.12
N GLY A 110 0.81 -8.19 -3.69
CA GLY A 110 0.60 -8.49 -2.27
C GLY A 110 -0.57 -7.73 -1.62
N ILE A 111 -1.43 -7.08 -2.43
CA ILE A 111 -2.71 -6.55 -1.95
C ILE A 111 -3.78 -7.62 -2.16
N GLN A 112 -4.43 -8.03 -1.07
CA GLN A 112 -5.48 -9.05 -1.08
C GLN A 112 -6.66 -8.75 -2.02
N LEU A 113 -7.01 -7.47 -2.21
CA LEU A 113 -8.02 -7.03 -3.18
C LEU A 113 -7.60 -7.41 -4.61
N THR A 114 -6.34 -7.21 -4.99
CA THR A 114 -5.81 -7.56 -6.32
C THR A 114 -5.88 -9.06 -6.54
N GLU A 115 -5.49 -9.85 -5.54
CA GLU A 115 -5.57 -11.32 -5.61
C GLU A 115 -7.01 -11.79 -5.85
N ARG A 116 -7.98 -11.18 -5.15
CA ARG A 116 -9.41 -11.49 -5.33
C ARG A 116 -9.98 -10.99 -6.64
N LEU A 117 -9.48 -9.88 -7.16
CA LEU A 117 -9.85 -9.39 -8.48
C LEU A 117 -9.36 -10.35 -9.58
N GLN A 118 -8.17 -10.92 -9.42
CA GLN A 118 -7.66 -11.97 -10.31
C GLN A 118 -8.52 -13.25 -10.21
N LEU A 119 -8.94 -13.65 -9.00
CA LEU A 119 -9.86 -14.78 -8.81
C LEU A 119 -11.21 -14.57 -9.50
N LEU A 120 -11.70 -13.32 -9.62
CA LEU A 120 -12.94 -13.00 -10.32
C LEU A 120 -12.84 -13.26 -11.84
N LEU A 121 -11.65 -13.18 -12.41
CA LEU A 121 -11.38 -13.44 -13.83
C LEU A 121 -10.97 -14.90 -14.11
N MET A 122 -10.67 -15.68 -13.08
CA MET A 122 -10.25 -17.06 -13.20
C MET A 122 -11.46 -18.01 -13.11
N PRO A 123 -11.59 -19.02 -14.00
CA PRO A 123 -12.64 -20.02 -13.85
C PRO A 123 -12.44 -20.86 -12.58
N PRO A 124 -13.53 -21.31 -11.92
CA PRO A 124 -13.48 -21.94 -10.59
C PRO A 124 -12.63 -23.22 -10.52
N LYS A 125 -12.36 -23.85 -11.66
CA LYS A 125 -11.52 -25.06 -11.76
C LYS A 125 -10.04 -24.81 -11.44
N TYR A 126 -9.55 -23.57 -11.61
CA TYR A 126 -8.14 -23.21 -11.43
C TYR A 126 -7.87 -22.49 -10.11
N HIS A 127 -8.85 -22.43 -9.21
CA HIS A 127 -8.64 -21.73 -7.95
C HIS A 127 -7.50 -22.36 -7.15
N PRO A 128 -6.54 -21.56 -6.67
CA PRO A 128 -5.50 -22.05 -5.79
C PRO A 128 -6.07 -22.48 -4.44
N GLU A 129 -5.37 -23.42 -3.77
CA GLU A 129 -5.65 -23.96 -2.44
C GLU A 129 -5.39 -22.91 -1.33
N SER A 130 -6.04 -21.75 -1.41
CA SER A 130 -5.96 -20.71 -0.38
C SER A 130 -7.10 -20.86 0.64
N SER A 131 -6.85 -20.51 1.90
CA SER A 131 -7.84 -20.60 3.00
C SER A 131 -9.18 -19.91 2.70
N TYR A 132 -9.18 -18.91 1.82
CA TYR A 132 -10.38 -18.18 1.40
C TYR A 132 -11.30 -19.04 0.52
N VAL A 133 -10.76 -19.81 -0.42
CA VAL A 133 -11.55 -20.53 -1.43
C VAL A 133 -12.23 -21.77 -0.85
N GLN A 134 -11.61 -22.42 0.13
CA GLN A 134 -12.12 -23.67 0.70
C GLN A 134 -13.26 -23.46 1.71
N LYS A 135 -13.34 -22.27 2.34
CA LYS A 135 -14.26 -21.99 3.45
C LYS A 135 -15.51 -21.19 3.05
N VAL A 136 -15.45 -20.39 1.99
CA VAL A 136 -16.59 -19.55 1.57
C VAL A 136 -17.04 -19.85 0.15
N ARG A 137 -18.36 -19.78 -0.08
CA ARG A 137 -18.93 -19.93 -1.44
C ARG A 137 -18.39 -18.85 -2.36
N THR A 138 -18.04 -19.22 -3.60
CA THR A 138 -17.46 -18.31 -4.60
C THR A 138 -18.29 -17.05 -4.81
N LEU A 139 -19.62 -17.16 -4.93
CA LEU A 139 -20.50 -15.99 -5.10
C LEU A 139 -20.39 -14.97 -3.95
N ARG A 140 -20.26 -15.44 -2.71
CA ARG A 140 -20.12 -14.57 -1.53
C ARG A 140 -18.78 -13.82 -1.55
N MET A 141 -17.71 -14.50 -1.98
CA MET A 141 -16.41 -13.88 -2.20
C MET A 141 -16.47 -12.79 -3.28
N HIS A 142 -17.18 -13.04 -4.39
CA HIS A 142 -17.32 -12.06 -5.47
C HIS A 142 -18.14 -10.85 -5.04
N LEU A 143 -19.24 -11.07 -4.31
CA LEU A 143 -20.06 -9.99 -3.76
C LEU A 143 -19.22 -9.06 -2.86
N PHE A 144 -18.36 -9.63 -2.01
CA PHE A 144 -17.45 -8.84 -1.18
C PHE A 144 -16.47 -8.00 -2.02
N THR A 145 -15.84 -8.58 -3.04
CA THR A 145 -14.91 -7.87 -3.93
C THR A 145 -15.62 -6.76 -4.72
N ILE A 146 -16.86 -6.98 -5.15
CA ILE A 146 -17.67 -5.96 -5.84
C ILE A 146 -17.97 -4.79 -4.90
N VAL A 147 -18.40 -5.06 -3.66
CA VAL A 147 -18.65 -4.01 -2.66
C VAL A 147 -17.38 -3.20 -2.39
N GLN A 148 -16.22 -3.85 -2.24
CA GLN A 148 -14.93 -3.15 -2.09
C GLN A 148 -14.57 -2.32 -3.33
N GLY A 149 -14.81 -2.83 -4.53
CA GLY A 149 -14.59 -2.10 -5.78
C GLY A 149 -15.47 -0.86 -5.92
N VAL A 150 -16.73 -0.93 -5.49
CA VAL A 150 -17.64 0.23 -5.45
C VAL A 150 -17.13 1.27 -4.45
N CYS A 151 -16.73 0.86 -3.24
CA CYS A 151 -16.14 1.78 -2.26
C CYS A 151 -14.88 2.47 -2.78
N LEU A 152 -13.98 1.72 -3.43
CA LEU A 152 -12.78 2.27 -4.05
C LEU A 152 -13.11 3.26 -5.17
N SER A 153 -14.13 2.95 -5.99
CA SER A 153 -14.57 3.82 -7.09
C SER A 153 -15.14 5.14 -6.57
N ILE A 154 -15.90 5.12 -5.46
CA ILE A 154 -16.39 6.33 -4.80
C ILE A 154 -15.21 7.19 -4.30
N LEU A 155 -14.23 6.57 -3.64
CA LEU A 155 -13.02 7.26 -3.17
C LEU A 155 -12.23 7.88 -4.33
N GLY A 156 -12.06 7.13 -5.44
CA GLY A 156 -11.43 7.64 -6.65
C GLY A 156 -12.18 8.81 -7.28
N GLY A 157 -13.52 8.76 -7.29
CA GLY A 157 -14.37 9.85 -7.74
C GLY A 157 -14.18 11.12 -6.90
N VAL A 158 -14.09 11.00 -5.57
CA VAL A 158 -13.82 12.14 -4.67
C VAL A 158 -12.45 12.76 -4.97
N MET A 159 -11.42 11.94 -5.18
CA MET A 159 -10.07 12.40 -5.52
C MET A 159 -10.00 13.15 -6.87
N ALA A 160 -10.87 12.83 -7.82
CA ALA A 160 -10.95 13.52 -9.10
C ALA A 160 -11.63 14.91 -9.02
N THR A 161 -12.21 15.26 -7.87
CA THR A 161 -12.93 16.53 -7.66
C THR A 161 -12.17 17.48 -6.73
N ALA A 162 -12.57 18.75 -6.68
CA ALA A 162 -12.05 19.71 -5.72
C ALA A 162 -12.28 19.32 -4.24
N ALA A 163 -13.12 18.32 -3.99
CA ALA A 163 -13.35 17.74 -2.68
C ALA A 163 -12.30 16.69 -2.26
N ALA A 164 -11.15 16.59 -2.95
CA ALA A 164 -10.06 15.69 -2.57
C ALA A 164 -9.60 15.85 -1.10
N LEU A 165 -9.72 17.06 -0.53
CA LEU A 165 -9.46 17.31 0.89
C LEU A 165 -10.39 16.53 1.85
N ALA A 166 -11.54 16.06 1.36
CA ALA A 166 -12.47 15.24 2.12
C ALA A 166 -12.13 13.73 2.10
N PHE A 167 -11.14 13.31 1.31
CA PHE A 167 -10.68 11.93 1.19
C PHE A 167 -10.58 11.16 2.51
N PRO A 168 -9.91 11.65 3.58
CA PRO A 168 -9.77 10.92 4.83
C PRO A 168 -11.12 10.71 5.53
N PHE A 169 -12.07 11.62 5.41
CA PHE A 169 -13.41 11.45 6.00
C PHE A 169 -14.23 10.42 5.24
N VAL A 170 -14.15 10.42 3.91
CA VAL A 170 -14.82 9.41 3.08
C VAL A 170 -14.21 8.03 3.33
N LEU A 171 -12.88 7.96 3.49
CA LEU A 171 -12.17 6.72 3.84
C LEU A 171 -12.53 6.24 5.26
N LEU A 172 -12.72 7.15 6.22
CA LEU A 172 -13.24 6.80 7.54
C LEU A 172 -14.68 6.30 7.47
N LEU A 173 -15.51 6.83 6.59
CA LEU A 173 -16.90 6.40 6.38
C LEU A 173 -16.99 4.97 5.81
N THR A 174 -15.96 4.49 5.11
CA THR A 174 -15.87 3.08 4.72
C THR A 174 -15.75 2.10 5.91
N ILE A 175 -15.32 2.55 7.08
CA ILE A 175 -15.22 1.72 8.30
C ILE A 175 -16.61 1.31 8.84
N PRO A 176 -17.56 2.24 9.10
CA PRO A 176 -18.91 1.85 9.51
C PRO A 176 -19.66 1.07 8.42
N VAL A 177 -19.37 1.30 7.13
CA VAL A 177 -19.86 0.41 6.06
C VAL A 177 -19.41 -1.03 6.32
N ARG A 178 -18.14 -1.23 6.68
CA ARG A 178 -17.63 -2.55 7.09
C ARG A 178 -18.27 -3.09 8.37
N MET A 179 -18.54 -2.24 9.35
CA MET A 179 -19.04 -2.69 10.66
C MET A 179 -20.56 -2.88 10.72
N LEU A 180 -21.33 -2.22 9.85
CA LEU A 180 -22.80 -2.26 9.88
C LEU A 180 -23.39 -2.98 8.68
N LEU A 181 -22.90 -2.69 7.48
CA LEU A 181 -23.47 -3.19 6.22
C LEU A 181 -23.03 -4.64 5.95
N LEU A 182 -21.78 -4.98 6.25
CA LEU A 182 -21.25 -6.33 5.99
C LEU A 182 -21.76 -7.42 6.94
N PRO A 183 -21.93 -7.21 8.26
CA PRO A 183 -22.53 -8.22 9.15
C PRO A 183 -24.01 -8.49 8.87
N TRP A 184 -24.66 -7.60 8.11
CA TRP A 184 -26.03 -7.80 7.66
C TRP A 184 -26.12 -8.81 6.50
N ILE A 185 -25.06 -8.94 5.70
CA ILE A 185 -25.01 -9.77 4.49
C ILE A 185 -24.20 -11.06 4.71
N PHE A 186 -23.15 -11.01 5.53
CA PHE A 186 -22.19 -12.09 5.77
C PHE A 186 -22.16 -12.51 7.23
N THR A 187 -21.93 -13.79 7.47
CA THR A 187 -21.71 -14.27 8.85
C THR A 187 -20.31 -13.89 9.36
N GLN A 188 -20.13 -13.81 10.67
CA GLN A 188 -18.84 -13.40 11.27
C GLN A 188 -17.68 -14.32 10.88
N GLN A 189 -17.93 -15.61 10.68
CA GLN A 189 -16.90 -16.57 10.23
C GLN A 189 -16.48 -16.33 8.78
N GLU A 190 -17.43 -16.00 7.90
CA GLU A 190 -17.13 -15.63 6.51
C GLU A 190 -16.37 -14.31 6.46
N LEU A 191 -16.75 -13.34 7.29
CA LEU A 191 -16.09 -12.03 7.33
C LEU A 191 -14.65 -12.12 7.82
N GLN A 192 -14.39 -12.90 8.87
CA GLN A 192 -13.04 -13.14 9.38
C GLN A 192 -12.19 -13.87 8.33
N THR A 193 -12.74 -14.87 7.67
CA THR A 193 -12.00 -15.58 6.63
C THR A 193 -11.68 -14.66 5.46
N VAL A 194 -12.61 -13.79 5.04
CA VAL A 194 -12.47 -12.89 3.88
C VAL A 194 -11.84 -11.54 4.27
N SER A 195 -11.30 -11.33 5.47
CA SER A 195 -10.67 -10.04 5.81
C SER A 195 -9.37 -10.13 6.60
N VAL A 196 -8.88 -11.35 6.81
CA VAL A 196 -7.52 -11.65 7.30
C VAL A 196 -6.54 -11.52 6.16
#